data_AF-A0A2R9SX74-F1
#
_entry.id   AF-A0A2R9SX74-F1
#
_cell.length_a   1.000
_cell.length_b   1.000
_cell.length_c   1.000
_cell.angle_alpha   90.00
_cell.angle_beta   90.00
_cell.angle_gamma   90.00
#
_symmetry.space_group_name_H-M   'P 1'
#
loop_
_entity.id
_entity.type
_entity.pdbx_description
1 polymer ?
#
loop_
_entity_poly.entity_id
_entity_poly.type
_entity_poly.pdbx_seq_one_letter_code
_entity_poly.pdbx_strand_id
1 'polypeptide(L)'
;MQSYLEDIIARGDGLFEGFFEWLALQYDEVSGGFYYARSSREGEAFTPDIESTAQALNIIECCGAGSLLSAERRARIVRFFQAKQDPVTGFFYDADPRMRRDDVMVGRALGYSLGALGKLGAAPLHPLPGHRNMAPEYCDSPEVYAEWLRSVSLVNSWRGCDRLCNSAPHLMQMTAEQRQPFLREALSYFASMQDPETGLWGEGAPYVQISGTFKLLTFYNRFHVPLPRTTEIYRSLRHALRNERAVDMCYIRNPISLLSSMRMELPMKALAEITEITLHNMAQLKREDGGFSREIDHSPPAPNVAQVKPGEYYPDMPAAVPLGMGEVEGDMNAGTQAILIRYSLRELGGLPERHLPYAEAELLPLWADAKRIGE
;
A
#
# COMPACT_ATOMS: atom_id res chain seq x y z
N MET A 1 27.48 13.74 -11.10
CA MET A 1 26.02 14.03 -11.09
C MET A 1 25.21 12.82 -10.65
N GLN A 2 25.54 11.59 -11.08
CA GLN A 2 25.01 10.37 -10.42
C GLN A 2 25.41 10.29 -8.93
N SER A 3 26.64 10.67 -8.61
CA SER A 3 27.11 10.87 -7.22
C SER A 3 26.22 11.83 -6.42
N TYR A 4 25.75 12.92 -7.04
CA TYR A 4 24.90 13.91 -6.38
C TYR A 4 23.52 13.33 -6.00
N LEU A 5 22.92 12.53 -6.90
CA LEU A 5 21.66 11.84 -6.60
C LEU A 5 21.84 10.80 -5.48
N GLU A 6 22.94 10.05 -5.50
CA GLU A 6 23.28 9.10 -4.44
C GLU A 6 23.45 9.82 -3.10
N ASP A 7 24.11 10.98 -3.07
CA ASP A 7 24.27 11.80 -1.86
C ASP A 7 22.91 12.32 -1.34
N ILE A 8 21.98 12.74 -2.22
CA ILE A 8 20.63 13.16 -1.81
C ILE A 8 19.91 12.00 -1.12
N ILE A 9 19.90 10.82 -1.74
CA ILE A 9 19.22 9.64 -1.19
C ILE A 9 19.88 9.19 0.10
N ALA A 10 21.21 9.19 0.18
CA ALA A 10 21.94 8.83 1.39
C ALA A 10 21.64 9.79 2.56
N ARG A 11 21.44 11.09 2.30
CA ARG A 11 20.94 12.01 3.34
C ARG A 11 19.51 11.66 3.76
N GLY A 12 18.68 11.25 2.82
CA GLY A 12 17.32 10.78 3.08
C GLY A 12 17.26 9.50 3.92
N ASP A 13 18.27 8.62 3.85
CA ASP A 13 18.33 7.41 4.66
C ASP A 13 18.35 7.74 6.18
N GLY A 14 18.83 8.93 6.59
CA GLY A 14 18.77 9.41 7.97
C GLY A 14 17.35 9.59 8.52
N LEU A 15 16.34 9.69 7.66
CA LEU A 15 14.93 9.75 8.09
C LEU A 15 14.44 8.43 8.71
N PHE A 16 15.17 7.32 8.52
CA PHE A 16 14.81 6.01 9.06
C PHE A 16 15.46 5.71 10.42
N GLU A 17 16.15 6.66 11.03
CA GLU A 17 16.66 6.51 12.40
C GLU A 17 15.49 6.26 13.38
N GLY A 18 15.59 5.17 14.14
CA GLY A 18 14.57 4.71 15.11
C GLY A 18 13.32 4.07 14.48
N PHE A 19 13.25 3.98 13.14
CA PHE A 19 12.08 3.42 12.46
C PHE A 19 11.93 1.92 12.67
N PHE A 20 13.04 1.19 12.70
CA PHE A 20 12.99 -0.26 12.83
C PHE A 20 12.82 -0.69 14.27
N GLU A 21 13.32 0.08 15.24
CA GLU A 21 12.91 -0.04 16.64
C GLU A 21 11.39 0.15 16.77
N TRP A 22 10.84 1.23 16.20
CA TRP A 22 9.39 1.46 16.18
C TRP A 22 8.63 0.29 15.56
N LEU A 23 9.08 -0.23 14.41
CA LEU A 23 8.47 -1.38 13.72
C LEU A 23 8.46 -2.63 14.61
N ALA A 24 9.59 -2.96 15.23
CA ALA A 24 9.71 -4.11 16.11
C ALA A 24 8.77 -4.02 17.30
N LEU A 25 8.57 -2.81 17.84
CA LEU A 25 7.62 -2.56 18.91
C LEU A 25 6.16 -2.72 18.48
N GLN A 26 5.82 -2.72 17.18
CA GLN A 26 4.44 -3.02 16.75
C GLN A 26 4.13 -4.51 16.66
N TYR A 27 5.11 -5.40 16.84
CA TYR A 27 4.89 -6.84 16.80
C TYR A 27 4.17 -7.33 18.07
N ASP A 28 3.09 -8.07 17.88
CA ASP A 28 2.40 -8.77 18.96
C ASP A 28 2.85 -10.22 19.02
N GLU A 29 3.63 -10.56 20.05
CA GLU A 29 4.15 -11.92 20.24
C GLU A 29 3.01 -12.94 20.42
N VAL A 30 1.87 -12.57 20.98
CA VAL A 30 0.76 -13.51 21.26
C VAL A 30 0.08 -13.97 19.97
N SER A 31 -0.39 -13.04 19.15
CA SER A 31 -1.10 -13.34 17.91
C SER A 31 -0.16 -13.61 16.73
N GLY A 32 1.04 -13.03 16.73
CA GLY A 32 1.96 -13.01 15.59
C GLY A 32 1.65 -11.93 14.55
N GLY A 33 0.70 -11.02 14.82
CA GLY A 33 0.39 -9.88 13.95
C GLY A 33 1.18 -8.61 14.32
N PHE A 34 1.00 -7.56 13.52
CA PHE A 34 1.49 -6.21 13.83
C PHE A 34 0.34 -5.23 14.03
N TYR A 35 0.51 -4.32 14.98
CA TYR A 35 -0.40 -3.18 15.19
C TYR A 35 -0.19 -2.08 14.14
N TYR A 36 -1.25 -1.32 13.89
CA TYR A 36 -1.26 -0.20 12.95
C TYR A 36 -0.38 0.97 13.42
N ALA A 37 -0.52 1.38 14.68
CA ALA A 37 0.19 2.49 15.29
C ALA A 37 0.47 2.20 16.78
N ARG A 38 1.24 3.06 17.45
CA ARG A 38 1.57 2.88 18.89
C ARG A 38 0.31 2.91 19.74
N SER A 39 -0.60 3.85 19.52
CA SER A 39 -1.87 3.96 20.24
C SER A 39 -2.75 2.72 20.05
N SER A 40 -2.65 2.06 18.90
CA SER A 40 -3.33 0.78 18.64
C SER A 40 -2.81 -0.34 19.52
N ARG A 41 -1.50 -0.35 19.81
CA ARG A 41 -0.88 -1.36 20.67
C ARG A 41 -1.16 -1.11 22.15
N GLU A 42 -1.14 0.15 22.57
CA GLU A 42 -1.31 0.55 23.97
C GLU A 42 -2.78 0.55 24.40
N GLY A 43 -3.70 0.73 23.44
CA GLY A 43 -5.14 0.73 23.69
C GLY A 43 -5.76 -0.67 23.66
N GLU A 44 -6.64 -0.96 24.62
CA GLU A 44 -7.39 -2.23 24.68
C GLU A 44 -8.43 -2.39 23.55
N ALA A 45 -8.72 -1.32 22.81
CA ALA A 45 -9.76 -1.28 21.79
C ALA A 45 -9.34 -1.88 20.43
N PHE A 46 -8.05 -2.14 20.22
CA PHE A 46 -7.51 -2.56 18.94
C PHE A 46 -6.76 -3.88 19.05
N THR A 47 -6.63 -4.56 17.92
CA THR A 47 -5.88 -5.80 17.79
C THR A 47 -5.04 -5.72 16.52
N PRO A 48 -3.97 -6.53 16.40
CA PRO A 48 -3.22 -6.63 15.16
C PRO A 48 -4.12 -7.00 13.97
N ASP A 49 -3.89 -6.34 12.84
CA ASP A 49 -4.73 -6.43 11.65
C ASP A 49 -3.98 -6.99 10.43
N ILE A 50 -4.74 -7.43 9.43
CA ILE A 50 -4.21 -8.07 8.22
C ILE A 50 -3.30 -7.12 7.43
N GLU A 51 -3.73 -5.87 7.24
CA GLU A 51 -3.02 -4.90 6.42
C GLU A 51 -1.69 -4.53 7.06
N SER A 52 -1.69 -4.18 8.35
CA SER A 52 -0.49 -3.80 9.08
C SER A 52 0.52 -4.96 9.17
N THR A 53 0.04 -6.18 9.39
CA THR A 53 0.90 -7.37 9.43
C THR A 53 1.57 -7.65 8.08
N ALA A 54 0.81 -7.55 6.97
CA ALA A 54 1.37 -7.77 5.64
C ALA A 54 2.34 -6.66 5.21
N GLN A 55 2.07 -5.43 5.65
CA GLN A 55 2.92 -4.27 5.45
C GLN A 55 4.24 -4.36 6.22
N ALA A 56 4.20 -4.75 7.49
CA ALA A 56 5.39 -5.03 8.29
C ALA A 56 6.26 -6.12 7.64
N LEU A 57 5.67 -7.23 7.20
CA LEU A 57 6.38 -8.28 6.47
C LEU A 57 7.03 -7.74 5.19
N ASN A 58 6.34 -6.86 4.46
CA ASN A 58 6.89 -6.24 3.27
C ASN A 58 8.09 -5.33 3.58
N ILE A 59 8.03 -4.53 4.65
CA ILE A 59 9.17 -3.72 5.11
C ILE A 59 10.38 -4.61 5.41
N ILE A 60 10.18 -5.66 6.19
CA ILE A 60 11.25 -6.60 6.59
C ILE A 60 11.92 -7.22 5.37
N GLU A 61 11.13 -7.66 4.38
CA GLU A 61 11.66 -8.23 3.14
C GLU A 61 12.41 -7.21 2.28
N CYS A 62 11.81 -6.05 2.02
CA CYS A 62 12.44 -4.99 1.21
C CYS A 62 13.77 -4.54 1.82
N CYS A 63 13.90 -4.60 3.14
CA CYS A 63 15.13 -4.23 3.85
C CYS A 63 16.12 -5.38 4.02
N GLY A 64 15.87 -6.55 3.45
CA GLY A 64 16.74 -7.73 3.58
C GLY A 64 16.81 -8.30 4.99
N ALA A 65 15.89 -7.91 5.88
CA ALA A 65 15.85 -8.31 7.28
C ALA A 65 15.07 -9.62 7.50
N GLY A 66 14.65 -10.30 6.43
CA GLY A 66 13.89 -11.54 6.52
C GLY A 66 14.60 -12.65 7.31
N SER A 67 15.93 -12.74 7.23
CA SER A 67 16.72 -13.71 8.01
C SER A 67 16.64 -13.50 9.52
N LEU A 68 16.25 -12.31 9.98
CA LEU A 68 16.07 -12.00 11.40
C LEU A 68 14.78 -12.57 11.98
N LEU A 69 13.82 -12.96 11.13
CA LEU A 69 12.62 -13.65 11.58
C LEU A 69 12.94 -15.11 11.92
N SER A 70 12.94 -15.43 13.21
CA SER A 70 13.07 -16.80 13.70
C SER A 70 11.99 -17.72 13.14
N ALA A 71 12.27 -19.02 13.08
CA ALA A 71 11.31 -20.01 12.59
C ALA A 71 9.98 -19.97 13.37
N GLU A 72 10.05 -19.68 14.67
CA GLU A 72 8.89 -19.52 15.53
C GLU A 72 8.05 -18.28 15.15
N ARG A 73 8.68 -17.11 15.00
CA ARG A 73 7.98 -15.89 14.57
C ARG A 73 7.33 -16.07 13.21
N ARG A 74 8.04 -16.67 12.25
CA ARG A 74 7.49 -17.01 10.92
C ARG A 74 6.24 -17.88 11.06
N ALA A 75 6.29 -18.92 11.88
CA ALA A 75 5.14 -19.79 12.12
C ALA A 75 3.96 -19.07 12.81
N ARG A 76 4.23 -18.13 13.72
CA ARG A 76 3.19 -17.28 14.34
C ARG A 76 2.52 -16.37 13.31
N ILE A 77 3.29 -15.70 12.44
CA ILE A 77 2.75 -14.86 11.36
C ILE A 77 1.89 -15.69 10.40
N VAL A 78 2.32 -16.91 10.04
CA VAL A 78 1.50 -17.83 9.21
C VAL A 78 0.17 -18.13 9.90
N ARG A 79 0.21 -18.49 11.20
CA ARG A 79 -1.01 -18.77 11.97
C ARG A 79 -1.91 -17.55 12.08
N PHE A 80 -1.36 -16.34 12.21
CA PHE A 80 -2.12 -15.10 12.22
C PHE A 80 -2.99 -14.97 10.97
N PHE A 81 -2.41 -15.03 9.76
CA PHE A 81 -3.19 -14.92 8.52
C PHE A 81 -4.18 -16.09 8.35
N GLN A 82 -3.76 -17.31 8.67
CA GLN A 82 -4.63 -18.48 8.59
C GLN A 82 -5.84 -18.39 9.52
N ALA A 83 -5.67 -17.86 10.73
CA ALA A 83 -6.75 -17.68 11.70
C ALA A 83 -7.76 -16.60 11.28
N LYS A 84 -7.36 -15.67 10.41
CA LYS A 84 -8.25 -14.64 9.83
C LYS A 84 -9.10 -15.18 8.68
N GLN A 85 -8.83 -16.40 8.20
CA GLN A 85 -9.57 -17.00 7.11
C GLN A 85 -10.91 -17.58 7.60
N ASP A 86 -12.00 -17.10 6.99
CA ASP A 86 -13.34 -17.58 7.25
C ASP A 86 -13.58 -18.94 6.56
N PRO A 87 -13.92 -20.01 7.30
CA PRO A 87 -14.03 -21.36 6.74
C PRO A 87 -15.20 -21.53 5.75
N VAL A 88 -16.22 -20.69 5.86
CA VAL A 88 -17.43 -20.76 5.04
C VAL A 88 -17.21 -20.08 3.70
N THR A 89 -16.74 -18.84 3.73
CA THR A 89 -16.62 -17.96 2.56
C THR A 89 -15.25 -18.05 1.90
N GLY A 90 -14.21 -18.46 2.64
CA GLY A 90 -12.82 -18.50 2.17
C GLY A 90 -12.10 -17.15 2.17
N PHE A 91 -12.80 -16.05 2.47
CA PHE A 91 -12.24 -14.70 2.61
C PHE A 91 -11.47 -14.53 3.93
N PHE A 92 -10.71 -13.44 4.03
CA PHE A 92 -9.95 -13.07 5.21
C PHE A 92 -10.53 -11.82 5.84
N TYR A 93 -10.76 -11.84 7.15
CA TYR A 93 -11.38 -10.73 7.87
C TYR A 93 -10.67 -10.43 9.18
N ASP A 94 -10.54 -9.13 9.47
CA ASP A 94 -10.31 -8.63 10.81
C ASP A 94 -11.61 -8.64 11.65
N ALA A 95 -11.47 -8.42 12.95
CA ALA A 95 -12.54 -8.59 13.91
C ALA A 95 -13.71 -7.59 13.72
N ASP A 96 -13.45 -6.42 13.13
CA ASP A 96 -14.47 -5.40 12.96
C ASP A 96 -15.51 -5.83 11.91
N PRO A 97 -16.80 -5.95 12.29
CA PRO A 97 -17.83 -6.42 11.37
C PRO A 97 -18.10 -5.46 10.21
N ARG A 98 -17.69 -4.19 10.31
CA ARG A 98 -17.82 -3.20 9.22
C ARG A 98 -16.94 -3.54 8.03
N MET A 99 -15.80 -4.21 8.25
CA MET A 99 -14.90 -4.65 7.17
C MET A 99 -15.63 -5.49 6.12
N ARG A 100 -16.54 -6.37 6.55
CA ARG A 100 -17.32 -7.26 5.67
C ARG A 100 -18.25 -6.50 4.70
N ARG A 101 -18.48 -5.21 4.93
CA ARG A 101 -19.36 -4.35 4.13
C ARG A 101 -18.58 -3.39 3.22
N ASP A 102 -17.25 -3.44 3.25
CA ASP A 102 -16.39 -2.65 2.38
C ASP A 102 -15.63 -3.57 1.44
N ASP A 103 -16.14 -3.74 0.22
CA ASP A 103 -15.53 -4.61 -0.80
C ASP A 103 -14.05 -4.29 -1.02
N VAL A 104 -13.65 -3.02 -0.89
CA VAL A 104 -12.24 -2.62 -1.00
C VAL A 104 -11.40 -3.26 0.09
N MET A 105 -11.85 -3.22 1.35
CA MET A 105 -11.13 -3.88 2.43
C MET A 105 -11.10 -5.40 2.25
N VAL A 106 -12.21 -6.02 1.85
CA VAL A 106 -12.30 -7.46 1.64
C VAL A 106 -11.33 -7.93 0.55
N GLY A 107 -11.34 -7.27 -0.61
CA GLY A 107 -10.43 -7.60 -1.71
C GLY A 107 -8.96 -7.37 -1.37
N ARG A 108 -8.65 -6.27 -0.65
CA ARG A 108 -7.28 -5.99 -0.17
C ARG A 108 -6.81 -7.04 0.84
N ALA A 109 -7.63 -7.42 1.81
CA ALA A 109 -7.28 -8.41 2.81
C ALA A 109 -7.02 -9.80 2.19
N LEU A 110 -7.80 -10.16 1.17
CA LEU A 110 -7.53 -11.37 0.39
C LEU A 110 -6.16 -11.30 -0.29
N GLY A 111 -5.85 -10.19 -0.96
CA GLY A 111 -4.55 -9.98 -1.61
C GLY A 111 -3.36 -10.00 -0.63
N TYR A 112 -3.48 -9.28 0.49
CA TYR A 112 -2.45 -9.22 1.53
C TYR A 112 -2.19 -10.58 2.16
N SER A 113 -3.26 -11.29 2.56
CA SER A 113 -3.13 -12.59 3.23
C SER A 113 -2.50 -13.64 2.31
N LEU A 114 -2.95 -13.71 1.05
CA LEU A 114 -2.37 -14.64 0.07
C LEU A 114 -0.91 -14.30 -0.25
N GLY A 115 -0.60 -13.02 -0.43
CA GLY A 115 0.77 -12.57 -0.66
C GLY A 115 1.70 -12.91 0.51
N ALA A 116 1.27 -12.64 1.74
CA ALA A 116 2.06 -12.92 2.94
C ALA A 116 2.25 -14.42 3.18
N LEU A 117 1.20 -15.23 3.01
CA LEU A 117 1.32 -16.69 3.11
C LEU A 117 2.29 -17.24 2.06
N GLY A 118 2.17 -16.80 0.81
CA GLY A 118 3.06 -17.22 -0.27
C GLY A 118 4.53 -16.88 0.00
N LYS A 119 4.80 -15.64 0.47
CA LYS A 119 6.14 -15.18 0.90
C LYS A 119 6.74 -16.05 2.00
N LEU A 120 5.91 -16.54 2.91
CA LEU A 120 6.32 -17.41 4.02
C LEU A 120 6.33 -18.90 3.66
N GLY A 121 6.05 -19.26 2.40
CA GLY A 121 5.98 -20.66 1.95
C GLY A 121 4.78 -21.43 2.51
N ALA A 122 3.73 -20.73 2.93
CA ALA A 122 2.52 -21.29 3.50
C ALA A 122 1.33 -21.19 2.53
N ALA A 123 0.24 -21.88 2.89
CA ALA A 123 -1.01 -21.89 2.13
C ALA A 123 -2.20 -21.48 3.01
N PRO A 124 -3.30 -20.98 2.42
CA PRO A 124 -4.58 -20.83 3.12
C PRO A 124 -5.07 -22.17 3.69
N LEU A 125 -5.84 -22.14 4.79
CA LEU A 125 -6.42 -23.33 5.41
C LEU A 125 -7.69 -23.82 4.68
N HIS A 126 -8.43 -22.90 4.04
CA HIS A 126 -9.71 -23.17 3.41
C HIS A 126 -9.68 -22.79 1.92
N PRO A 127 -10.54 -23.41 1.09
CA PRO A 127 -10.69 -23.03 -0.32
C PRO A 127 -11.04 -21.55 -0.47
N LEU A 128 -10.38 -20.89 -1.43
CA LEU A 128 -10.58 -19.47 -1.73
C LEU A 128 -11.98 -19.17 -2.31
N PRO A 129 -12.46 -17.92 -2.21
CA PRO A 129 -13.82 -17.53 -2.62
C PRO A 129 -14.19 -17.91 -4.06
N GLY A 130 -13.26 -17.78 -4.99
CA GLY A 130 -13.46 -18.12 -6.41
C GLY A 130 -13.75 -19.61 -6.64
N HIS A 131 -13.25 -20.50 -5.76
CA HIS A 131 -13.55 -21.93 -5.82
C HIS A 131 -14.92 -22.29 -5.23
N ARG A 132 -15.66 -21.31 -4.69
CA ARG A 132 -16.94 -21.48 -4.01
C ARG A 132 -18.08 -20.71 -4.65
N ASN A 133 -17.88 -20.10 -5.83
CA ASN A 133 -18.81 -19.14 -6.44
C ASN A 133 -19.18 -17.99 -5.48
N MET A 134 -18.24 -17.58 -4.61
CA MET A 134 -18.41 -16.48 -3.66
C MET A 134 -17.77 -15.18 -4.20
N ALA A 135 -17.64 -15.05 -5.52
CA ALA A 135 -17.21 -13.80 -6.13
C ALA A 135 -18.31 -12.74 -5.96
N PRO A 136 -17.97 -11.44 -5.93
CA PRO A 136 -18.95 -10.37 -5.93
C PRO A 136 -19.90 -10.48 -7.12
N GLU A 137 -21.15 -10.03 -6.96
CA GLU A 137 -22.20 -10.09 -8.00
C GLU A 137 -21.76 -9.42 -9.31
N TYR A 138 -20.94 -8.38 -9.23
CA TYR A 138 -20.40 -7.71 -10.42
C TYR A 138 -19.45 -8.60 -11.25
N CYS A 139 -19.04 -9.76 -10.75
CA CYS A 139 -18.21 -10.73 -11.47
C CYS A 139 -19.02 -11.84 -12.16
N ASP A 140 -20.36 -11.79 -12.15
CA ASP A 140 -21.23 -12.85 -12.70
C ASP A 140 -21.08 -13.00 -14.22
N SER A 141 -21.02 -11.88 -14.96
CA SER A 141 -20.77 -11.88 -16.40
C SER A 141 -20.00 -10.62 -16.83
N PRO A 142 -19.34 -10.62 -18.00
CA PRO A 142 -18.66 -9.44 -18.53
C PRO A 142 -19.58 -8.23 -18.69
N GLU A 143 -20.84 -8.44 -19.06
CA GLU A 143 -21.85 -7.39 -19.22
C GLU A 143 -22.21 -6.74 -17.88
N VAL A 144 -22.49 -7.55 -16.85
CA VAL A 144 -22.76 -7.07 -15.49
C VAL A 144 -21.55 -6.34 -14.93
N TYR A 145 -20.34 -6.85 -15.20
CA TYR A 145 -19.10 -6.19 -14.81
C TYR A 145 -18.93 -4.83 -15.49
N ALA A 146 -19.24 -4.73 -16.79
CA ALA A 146 -19.18 -3.47 -17.53
C ALA A 146 -20.19 -2.44 -17.01
N GLU A 147 -21.39 -2.87 -16.62
CA GLU A 147 -22.38 -2.02 -15.96
C GLU A 147 -21.90 -1.54 -14.59
N TRP A 148 -21.32 -2.42 -13.78
CA TRP A 148 -20.72 -2.05 -12.50
C TRP A 148 -19.59 -1.05 -12.67
N LEU A 149 -18.67 -1.28 -13.61
CA LEU A 149 -17.57 -0.35 -13.90
C LEU A 149 -18.10 1.07 -14.15
N ARG A 150 -19.15 1.20 -14.98
CA ARG A 150 -19.79 2.48 -15.32
C ARG A 150 -20.54 3.12 -14.16
N SER A 151 -20.93 2.36 -13.14
CA SER A 151 -21.66 2.89 -11.98
C SER A 151 -20.75 3.49 -10.91
N VAL A 152 -19.44 3.16 -10.93
CA VAL A 152 -18.49 3.68 -9.95
C VAL A 152 -18.23 5.17 -10.19
N SER A 153 -18.60 5.99 -9.21
CA SER A 153 -18.30 7.43 -9.25
C SER A 153 -16.79 7.69 -9.22
N LEU A 154 -16.34 8.66 -10.03
CA LEU A 154 -14.97 9.16 -10.07
C LEU A 154 -14.84 10.61 -9.57
N VAL A 155 -15.88 11.16 -8.89
CA VAL A 155 -15.86 12.53 -8.32
C VAL A 155 -14.70 12.74 -7.33
N ASN A 156 -14.27 11.66 -6.68
CA ASN A 156 -12.97 11.56 -6.02
C ASN A 156 -12.22 10.39 -6.67
N SER A 157 -11.27 10.70 -7.55
CA SER A 157 -10.51 9.68 -8.29
C SER A 157 -9.83 8.68 -7.39
N TRP A 158 -9.34 9.10 -6.22
CA TRP A 158 -8.62 8.19 -5.35
C TRP A 158 -9.56 7.06 -4.88
N ARG A 159 -10.71 7.39 -4.29
CA ARG A 159 -11.67 6.35 -3.86
C ARG A 159 -12.29 5.61 -5.04
N GLY A 160 -12.68 6.32 -6.11
CA GLY A 160 -13.31 5.71 -7.28
C GLY A 160 -12.42 4.68 -7.97
N CYS A 161 -11.18 5.05 -8.28
CA CYS A 161 -10.21 4.13 -8.87
C CYS A 161 -9.76 3.03 -7.90
N ASP A 162 -9.77 3.26 -6.59
CA ASP A 162 -9.52 2.20 -5.59
C ASP A 162 -10.57 1.08 -5.70
N ARG A 163 -11.85 1.46 -5.83
CA ARG A 163 -12.95 0.50 -6.07
C ARG A 163 -12.76 -0.26 -7.38
N LEU A 164 -12.49 0.46 -8.47
CA LEU A 164 -12.27 -0.15 -9.79
C LEU A 164 -11.10 -1.15 -9.77
N CYS A 165 -9.97 -0.78 -9.17
CA CYS A 165 -8.78 -1.65 -9.18
C CYS A 165 -8.93 -2.87 -8.26
N ASN A 166 -9.78 -2.78 -7.23
CA ASN A 166 -10.01 -3.85 -6.26
C ASN A 166 -10.93 -4.98 -6.79
N SER A 167 -11.44 -4.89 -8.02
CA SER A 167 -12.00 -6.07 -8.69
C SER A 167 -10.92 -7.09 -9.08
N ALA A 168 -9.66 -6.65 -9.22
CA ALA A 168 -8.60 -7.48 -9.78
C ALA A 168 -8.25 -8.74 -8.96
N PRO A 169 -8.22 -8.74 -7.61
CA PRO A 169 -8.07 -9.97 -6.82
C PRO A 169 -9.14 -11.03 -7.10
N HIS A 170 -10.34 -10.64 -7.49
CA HIS A 170 -11.40 -11.57 -7.88
C HIS A 170 -11.13 -12.15 -9.27
N LEU A 171 -10.80 -11.30 -10.25
CA LEU A 171 -10.46 -11.75 -11.60
C LEU A 171 -9.22 -12.66 -11.65
N MET A 172 -8.27 -12.49 -10.73
CA MET A 172 -7.09 -13.35 -10.60
C MET A 172 -7.41 -14.78 -10.16
N GLN A 173 -8.60 -15.03 -9.60
CA GLN A 173 -9.05 -16.37 -9.24
C GLN A 173 -9.70 -17.12 -10.41
N MET A 174 -10.00 -16.43 -11.52
CA MET A 174 -10.53 -17.03 -12.74
C MET A 174 -9.43 -17.67 -13.58
N THR A 175 -9.79 -18.64 -14.44
CA THR A 175 -8.86 -19.09 -15.48
C THR A 175 -8.58 -17.95 -16.47
N ALA A 176 -7.51 -18.08 -17.27
CA ALA A 176 -7.17 -17.06 -18.25
C ALA A 176 -8.31 -16.85 -19.26
N GLU A 177 -8.95 -17.92 -19.73
CA GLU A 177 -10.04 -17.91 -20.70
C GLU A 177 -11.27 -17.20 -20.15
N GLN A 178 -11.64 -17.49 -18.90
CA GLN A 178 -12.75 -16.83 -18.21
C GLN A 178 -12.48 -15.34 -17.95
N ARG A 179 -11.24 -14.99 -17.60
CA ARG A 179 -10.84 -13.62 -17.25
C ARG A 179 -10.80 -12.68 -18.46
N GLN A 180 -10.42 -13.16 -19.65
CA GLN A 180 -10.16 -12.31 -20.82
C GLN A 180 -11.33 -11.37 -21.19
N PRO A 181 -12.60 -11.82 -21.25
CA PRO A 181 -13.73 -10.92 -21.49
C PRO A 181 -13.86 -9.78 -20.48
N PHE A 182 -13.71 -10.05 -19.18
CA PHE A 182 -13.76 -9.02 -18.14
C PHE A 182 -12.62 -7.99 -18.28
N LEU A 183 -11.41 -8.45 -18.63
CA LEU A 183 -10.29 -7.54 -18.87
C LEU A 183 -10.54 -6.62 -20.05
N ARG A 184 -11.18 -7.10 -21.13
CA ARG A 184 -11.53 -6.24 -22.26
C ARG A 184 -12.49 -5.13 -21.86
N GLU A 185 -13.53 -5.46 -21.08
CA GLU A 185 -14.47 -4.46 -20.58
C GLU A 185 -13.78 -3.42 -19.68
N ALA A 186 -12.96 -3.88 -18.73
CA ALA A 186 -12.20 -2.98 -17.86
C ALA A 186 -11.28 -2.05 -18.64
N LEU A 187 -10.44 -2.59 -19.53
CA LEU A 187 -9.45 -1.80 -20.26
C LEU A 187 -10.12 -0.85 -21.27
N SER A 188 -11.22 -1.26 -21.89
CA SER A 188 -12.00 -0.40 -22.78
C SER A 188 -12.60 0.78 -22.03
N TYR A 189 -13.19 0.52 -20.86
CA TYR A 189 -13.76 1.57 -20.01
C TYR A 189 -12.68 2.50 -19.43
N PHE A 190 -11.56 1.96 -18.96
CA PHE A 190 -10.45 2.80 -18.47
C PHE A 190 -9.90 3.69 -19.59
N ALA A 191 -9.77 3.17 -20.81
CA ALA A 191 -9.32 3.97 -21.94
C ALA A 191 -10.32 5.09 -22.32
N SER A 192 -11.62 4.86 -22.19
CA SER A 192 -12.63 5.87 -22.54
C SER A 192 -12.73 7.03 -21.55
N MET A 193 -12.28 6.82 -20.31
CA MET A 193 -12.31 7.84 -19.25
C MET A 193 -10.99 8.57 -19.02
N GLN A 194 -9.88 8.07 -19.57
CA GLN A 194 -8.58 8.70 -19.34
C GLN A 194 -8.53 10.06 -20.02
N ASP A 195 -8.24 11.10 -19.25
CA ASP A 195 -8.15 12.45 -19.78
C ASP A 195 -7.00 12.56 -20.79
N PRO A 196 -7.25 13.07 -22.02
CA PRO A 196 -6.24 13.07 -23.07
C PRO A 196 -5.15 14.14 -22.88
N GLU A 197 -5.38 15.17 -22.08
CA GLU A 197 -4.46 16.29 -21.88
C GLU A 197 -3.50 16.05 -20.70
N THR A 198 -4.06 15.57 -19.59
CA THR A 198 -3.37 15.31 -18.32
C THR A 198 -2.92 13.86 -18.18
N GLY A 199 -3.56 12.93 -18.90
CA GLY A 199 -3.31 11.48 -18.78
C GLY A 199 -3.85 10.86 -17.50
N LEU A 200 -4.52 11.64 -16.63
CA LEU A 200 -5.04 11.17 -15.36
C LEU A 200 -6.47 10.63 -15.51
N TRP A 201 -6.94 9.94 -14.47
CA TRP A 201 -8.32 9.44 -14.40
C TRP A 201 -9.11 10.18 -13.32
N GLY A 202 -10.37 10.47 -13.64
CA GLY A 202 -11.39 11.00 -12.73
C GLY A 202 -11.18 12.46 -12.33
N GLU A 203 -11.85 12.86 -11.24
CA GLU A 203 -11.91 14.22 -10.73
C GLU A 203 -11.22 14.41 -9.35
N GLY A 204 -11.14 15.66 -8.91
CA GLY A 204 -10.59 16.07 -7.62
C GLY A 204 -9.32 16.91 -7.75
N ALA A 205 -8.69 17.23 -6.61
CA ALA A 205 -7.42 17.94 -6.60
C ALA A 205 -6.31 17.13 -7.30
N PRO A 206 -5.20 17.76 -7.76
CA PRO A 206 -4.19 17.06 -8.54
C PRO A 206 -3.64 15.79 -7.87
N TYR A 207 -3.36 15.83 -6.57
CA TYR A 207 -2.91 14.63 -5.84
C TYR A 207 -3.97 13.54 -5.68
N VAL A 208 -5.27 13.90 -5.69
CA VAL A 208 -6.37 12.93 -5.70
C VAL A 208 -6.43 12.20 -7.05
N GLN A 209 -6.35 12.94 -8.16
CA GLN A 209 -6.31 12.37 -9.52
C GLN A 209 -5.07 11.49 -9.73
N ILE A 210 -3.90 11.94 -9.26
CA ILE A 210 -2.65 11.17 -9.29
C ILE A 210 -2.79 9.88 -8.48
N SER A 211 -3.41 9.95 -7.29
CA SER A 211 -3.65 8.77 -6.47
C SER A 211 -4.62 7.80 -7.13
N GLY A 212 -5.68 8.29 -7.79
CA GLY A 212 -6.58 7.45 -8.59
C GLY A 212 -5.86 6.78 -9.77
N THR A 213 -5.01 7.53 -10.46
CA THR A 213 -4.15 7.03 -11.54
C THR A 213 -3.19 5.95 -11.05
N PHE A 214 -2.59 6.15 -9.87
CA PHE A 214 -1.78 5.13 -9.20
C PHE A 214 -2.61 3.87 -8.88
N LYS A 215 -3.87 4.01 -8.43
CA LYS A 215 -4.73 2.84 -8.18
C LYS A 215 -4.97 2.04 -9.45
N LEU A 216 -5.31 2.68 -10.57
CA LEU A 216 -5.46 1.99 -11.85
C LEU A 216 -4.15 1.37 -12.32
N LEU A 217 -3.00 2.04 -12.12
CA LEU A 217 -1.69 1.42 -12.39
C LEU A 217 -1.57 0.04 -11.73
N THR A 218 -2.07 -0.15 -10.50
CA THR A 218 -2.01 -1.48 -9.84
C THR A 218 -2.81 -2.54 -10.58
N PHE A 219 -3.91 -2.17 -11.25
CA PHE A 219 -4.68 -3.06 -12.13
C PHE A 219 -3.89 -3.40 -13.38
N TYR A 220 -3.35 -2.38 -14.07
CA TYR A 220 -2.52 -2.55 -15.27
C TYR A 220 -1.32 -3.48 -15.00
N ASN A 221 -0.58 -3.22 -13.93
CA ASN A 221 0.58 -4.04 -13.54
C ASN A 221 0.21 -5.48 -13.22
N ARG A 222 -0.92 -5.70 -12.54
CA ARG A 222 -1.38 -7.05 -12.17
C ARG A 222 -1.70 -7.92 -13.38
N PHE A 223 -2.19 -7.31 -14.47
CA PHE A 223 -2.49 -8.03 -15.72
C PHE A 223 -1.44 -7.82 -16.80
N HIS A 224 -0.27 -7.29 -16.44
CA HIS A 224 0.86 -7.06 -17.35
C HIS A 224 0.50 -6.21 -18.59
N VAL A 225 -0.38 -5.22 -18.40
CA VAL A 225 -0.79 -4.28 -19.44
C VAL A 225 0.03 -3.00 -19.31
N PRO A 226 0.63 -2.47 -20.40
CA PRO A 226 1.33 -1.19 -20.35
C PRO A 226 0.41 -0.03 -19.96
N LEU A 227 0.90 0.87 -19.13
CA LEU A 227 0.18 2.09 -18.76
C LEU A 227 0.12 3.05 -19.96
N PRO A 228 -1.07 3.57 -20.34
CA PRO A 228 -1.20 4.53 -21.43
C PRO A 228 -0.83 5.96 -21.00
N ARG A 229 -0.52 6.83 -21.98
CA ARG A 229 -0.29 8.29 -21.81
C ARG A 229 0.77 8.67 -20.76
N THR A 230 1.86 7.92 -20.71
CA THR A 230 2.94 8.12 -19.72
C THR A 230 3.56 9.53 -19.78
N THR A 231 3.65 10.13 -20.98
CA THR A 231 4.14 11.51 -21.16
C THR A 231 3.22 12.54 -20.51
N GLU A 232 1.91 12.40 -20.68
CA GLU A 232 0.90 13.27 -20.09
C GLU A 232 0.91 13.13 -18.56
N ILE A 233 0.89 11.88 -18.07
CA ILE A 233 0.98 11.57 -16.64
C ILE A 233 2.23 12.22 -16.02
N TYR A 234 3.40 12.06 -16.64
CA TYR A 234 4.64 12.67 -16.18
C TYR A 234 4.55 14.20 -16.08
N ARG A 235 3.94 14.87 -17.06
CA ARG A 235 3.73 16.33 -17.02
C ARG A 235 2.86 16.74 -15.83
N SER A 236 1.77 16.02 -15.60
CA SER A 236 0.85 16.25 -14.48
C SER A 236 1.53 15.99 -13.12
N LEU A 237 2.32 14.91 -13.00
CA LEU A 237 3.10 14.60 -11.80
C LEU A 237 4.08 15.72 -11.45
N ARG A 238 4.82 16.25 -12.43
CA ARG A 238 5.75 17.35 -12.21
C ARG A 238 5.07 18.65 -11.83
N HIS A 239 3.90 18.92 -12.40
CA HIS A 239 3.12 20.08 -12.01
C HIS A 239 2.70 19.97 -10.54
N ALA A 240 2.13 18.83 -10.13
CA ALA A 240 1.71 18.63 -8.75
C ALA A 240 2.89 18.72 -7.77
N LEU A 241 3.99 18.01 -8.02
CA LEU A 241 5.18 18.03 -7.14
C LEU A 241 5.72 19.45 -6.87
N ARG A 242 5.57 20.38 -7.81
CA ARG A 242 6.11 21.75 -7.69
C ARG A 242 5.14 22.77 -7.09
N ASN A 243 3.84 22.53 -7.23
CA ASN A 243 2.84 23.56 -6.97
C ASN A 243 1.82 23.15 -5.89
N GLU A 244 1.73 21.86 -5.58
CA GLU A 244 0.78 21.32 -4.61
C GLU A 244 1.48 20.96 -3.30
N ARG A 245 0.74 21.06 -2.19
CA ARG A 245 1.22 20.63 -0.89
C ARG A 245 0.88 19.16 -0.65
N ALA A 246 1.90 18.32 -0.50
CA ALA A 246 1.72 16.92 -0.14
C ALA A 246 1.47 16.78 1.38
N VAL A 247 0.20 16.75 1.78
CA VAL A 247 -0.21 16.60 3.20
C VAL A 247 -0.37 15.15 3.67
N ASP A 248 -0.24 14.19 2.75
CA ASP A 248 -0.44 12.75 2.99
C ASP A 248 0.74 11.95 2.41
N MET A 249 1.21 10.91 3.10
CA MET A 249 2.29 10.03 2.62
C MET A 249 1.96 9.41 1.25
N CYS A 250 0.69 9.10 0.99
CA CYS A 250 0.21 8.63 -0.31
C CYS A 250 0.45 9.67 -1.41
N TYR A 251 0.31 10.96 -1.13
CA TYR A 251 0.57 12.03 -2.10
C TYR A 251 2.04 12.13 -2.45
N ILE A 252 2.93 11.65 -1.60
CA ILE A 252 4.37 11.57 -1.84
C ILE A 252 4.72 10.29 -2.61
N ARG A 253 4.24 9.14 -2.13
CA ARG A 253 4.61 7.83 -2.65
C ARG A 253 4.00 7.50 -4.01
N ASN A 254 2.75 7.91 -4.26
CA ASN A 254 2.04 7.59 -5.50
C ASN A 254 2.70 8.17 -6.75
N PRO A 255 3.13 9.46 -6.77
CA PRO A 255 3.94 10.00 -7.85
C PRO A 255 5.20 9.17 -8.16
N ILE A 256 5.95 8.79 -7.12
CA ILE A 256 7.22 8.07 -7.30
C ILE A 256 6.98 6.65 -7.83
N SER A 257 5.93 5.99 -7.36
CA SER A 257 5.53 4.67 -7.87
C SER A 257 5.11 4.72 -9.33
N LEU A 258 4.37 5.77 -9.73
CA LEU A 258 4.01 6.00 -11.13
C LEU A 258 5.27 6.21 -11.99
N LEU A 259 6.17 7.10 -11.57
CA LEU A 259 7.43 7.35 -12.28
C LEU A 259 8.23 6.06 -12.48
N SER A 260 8.40 5.26 -11.42
CA SER A 260 9.16 4.01 -11.50
C SER A 260 8.50 3.04 -12.48
N SER A 261 7.18 2.91 -12.42
CA SER A 261 6.45 1.96 -13.27
C SER A 261 6.40 2.37 -14.74
N MET A 262 6.46 3.67 -15.06
CA MET A 262 6.48 4.14 -16.45
C MET A 262 7.81 3.89 -17.15
N ARG A 263 8.89 3.60 -16.40
CA ARG A 263 10.24 3.32 -16.92
C ARG A 263 10.73 4.34 -17.94
N MET A 264 10.40 5.61 -17.71
CA MET A 264 10.79 6.71 -18.59
C MET A 264 12.23 7.13 -18.31
N GLU A 265 12.96 7.49 -19.36
CA GLU A 265 14.26 8.15 -19.20
C GLU A 265 14.05 9.59 -18.72
N LEU A 266 14.53 9.87 -17.50
CA LEU A 266 14.43 11.20 -16.90
C LEU A 266 15.78 11.90 -16.92
N PRO A 267 15.85 13.19 -17.33
CA PRO A 267 17.06 13.97 -17.16
C PRO A 267 17.48 14.00 -15.69
N MET A 268 18.76 13.76 -15.42
CA MET A 268 19.29 13.67 -14.04
C MET A 268 18.94 14.89 -13.18
N LYS A 269 18.90 16.10 -13.77
CA LYS A 269 18.47 17.33 -13.08
C LYS A 269 17.01 17.26 -12.61
N ALA A 270 16.11 16.71 -13.44
CA ALA A 270 14.71 16.54 -13.08
C ALA A 270 14.56 15.48 -11.99
N LEU A 271 15.33 14.39 -12.07
CA LEU A 271 15.31 13.34 -11.05
C LEU A 271 15.83 13.83 -9.70
N ALA A 272 16.91 14.63 -9.68
CA ALA A 272 17.42 15.24 -8.46
C ALA A 272 16.37 16.16 -7.81
N GLU A 273 15.71 17.02 -8.59
CA GLU A 273 14.63 17.88 -8.11
C GLU A 273 13.46 17.07 -7.52
N ILE A 274 13.00 16.03 -8.23
CA ILE A 274 11.93 15.14 -7.75
C ILE A 274 12.35 14.49 -6.42
N THR A 275 13.59 14.01 -6.33
CA THR A 275 14.12 13.36 -5.12
C THR A 275 14.16 14.32 -3.94
N GLU A 276 14.64 15.56 -4.14
CA GLU A 276 14.70 16.60 -3.11
C GLU A 276 13.30 16.96 -2.59
N ILE A 277 12.34 17.21 -3.48
CA ILE A 277 10.94 17.51 -3.10
C ILE A 277 10.34 16.33 -2.32
N THR A 278 10.59 15.11 -2.78
CA THR A 278 10.04 13.89 -2.17
C THR A 278 10.56 13.69 -0.76
N LEU A 279 11.89 13.78 -0.57
CA LEU A 279 12.49 13.60 0.76
C LEU A 279 12.14 14.75 1.70
N HIS A 280 12.03 15.99 1.18
CA HIS A 280 11.58 17.12 1.97
C HIS A 280 10.14 16.92 2.50
N ASN A 281 9.22 16.48 1.63
CA ASN A 281 7.85 16.20 2.05
C ASN A 281 7.79 15.01 3.01
N MET A 282 8.58 13.96 2.77
CA MET A 282 8.62 12.77 3.64
C MET A 282 9.13 13.12 5.04
N ALA A 283 10.10 14.03 5.15
CA ALA A 283 10.63 14.49 6.43
C ALA A 283 9.56 15.17 7.31
N GLN A 284 8.57 15.83 6.72
CA GLN A 284 7.46 16.47 7.47
C GLN A 284 6.52 15.46 8.12
N LEU A 285 6.55 14.19 7.68
CA LEU A 285 5.72 13.11 8.17
C LEU A 285 6.46 12.21 9.18
N LYS A 286 7.76 12.45 9.42
CA LYS A 286 8.54 11.74 10.43
C LYS A 286 8.06 12.15 11.83
N ARG A 287 7.96 11.18 12.73
CA ARG A 287 7.51 11.39 14.11
C ARG A 287 8.60 11.09 15.13
N GLU A 288 8.42 11.69 16.31
CA GLU A 288 9.29 11.51 17.48
C GLU A 288 9.29 10.06 18.00
N ASP A 289 8.22 9.32 17.72
CA ASP A 289 8.08 7.93 18.12
C ASP A 289 8.95 6.94 17.33
N GLY A 290 9.66 7.41 16.30
CA GLY A 290 10.44 6.57 15.39
C GLY A 290 9.73 6.28 14.07
N GLY A 291 8.39 6.33 14.03
CA GLY A 291 7.61 6.03 12.84
C GLY A 291 7.43 7.21 11.87
N PHE A 292 6.69 6.94 10.79
CA PHE A 292 6.17 7.95 9.87
C PHE A 292 4.66 7.97 9.98
N SER A 293 4.06 9.14 9.91
CA SER A 293 2.62 9.33 9.94
C SER A 293 2.07 9.50 8.53
N ARG A 294 0.83 9.07 8.31
CA ARG A 294 0.22 9.18 6.99
C ARG A 294 -0.21 10.60 6.68
N GLU A 295 -0.56 11.44 7.65
CA GLU A 295 -0.87 12.87 7.41
C GLU A 295 0.02 13.78 8.27
N ILE A 296 0.20 15.05 7.85
CA ILE A 296 1.11 15.99 8.55
C ILE A 296 0.73 16.18 10.01
N ASP A 297 -0.57 16.22 10.32
CA ASP A 297 -1.03 16.56 11.66
C ASP A 297 -1.31 15.33 12.54
N HIS A 298 -1.55 14.16 11.95
CA HIS A 298 -1.89 12.93 12.68
C HIS A 298 -1.84 11.69 11.78
N SER A 299 -1.84 10.51 12.39
CA SER A 299 -2.12 9.25 11.69
C SER A 299 -3.63 9.03 11.67
N PRO A 300 -4.27 8.75 10.53
CA PRO A 300 -5.72 8.65 10.47
C PRO A 300 -6.20 7.42 11.25
N PRO A 301 -7.22 7.54 12.10
CA PRO A 301 -7.70 6.43 12.91
C PRO A 301 -8.28 5.29 12.05
N ALA A 302 -8.84 5.60 10.88
CA ALA A 302 -9.46 4.64 9.98
C ALA A 302 -8.92 4.80 8.55
N PRO A 303 -7.82 4.10 8.18
CA PRO A 303 -7.17 4.29 6.89
C PRO A 303 -8.05 3.88 5.69
N ASN A 304 -9.09 3.07 5.89
CA ASN A 304 -9.98 2.59 4.83
C ASN A 304 -10.85 3.69 4.20
N VAL A 305 -11.11 4.78 4.94
CA VAL A 305 -11.90 5.94 4.48
C VAL A 305 -11.08 7.20 4.29
N ALA A 306 -9.80 7.18 4.67
CA ALA A 306 -8.98 8.38 4.76
C ALA A 306 -8.46 8.87 3.40
N GLN A 307 -8.86 8.24 2.28
CA GLN A 307 -8.62 8.74 0.92
C GLN A 307 -9.42 10.03 0.63
N VAL A 308 -10.58 10.20 1.27
CA VAL A 308 -11.45 11.36 1.12
C VAL A 308 -11.17 12.32 2.28
N LYS A 309 -10.63 13.50 1.96
CA LYS A 309 -10.17 14.48 2.95
C LYS A 309 -11.32 15.35 3.49
N PRO A 310 -11.13 16.03 4.65
CA PRO A 310 -12.09 17.00 5.12
C PRO A 310 -12.41 18.04 4.04
N GLY A 311 -13.70 18.22 3.75
CA GLY A 311 -14.19 19.11 2.67
C GLY A 311 -14.32 18.45 1.29
N GLU A 312 -13.85 17.21 1.13
CA GLU A 312 -14.11 16.39 -0.06
C GLU A 312 -15.37 15.53 0.12
N TYR A 313 -15.85 14.96 -0.99
CA TYR A 313 -17.05 14.14 -1.00
C TYR A 313 -16.88 12.90 -1.88
N TYR A 314 -17.49 11.80 -1.45
CA TYR A 314 -17.71 10.61 -2.28
C TYR A 314 -19.04 9.96 -1.90
N PRO A 315 -19.90 9.58 -2.87
CA PRO A 315 -21.28 9.16 -2.59
C PRO A 315 -21.39 7.84 -1.83
N ASP A 316 -20.48 6.90 -2.07
CA ASP A 316 -20.55 5.54 -1.52
C ASP A 316 -19.41 5.28 -0.51
N MET A 317 -19.26 6.18 0.46
CA MET A 317 -18.25 5.97 1.51
C MET A 317 -18.67 4.82 2.43
N PRO A 318 -17.78 3.84 2.66
CA PRO A 318 -18.05 2.77 3.61
C PRO A 318 -17.96 3.31 5.05
N ALA A 319 -18.44 2.51 6.00
CA ALA A 319 -18.20 2.82 7.40
C ALA A 319 -16.69 2.79 7.72
N ALA A 320 -16.24 3.77 8.50
CA ALA A 320 -14.87 3.80 9.01
C ALA A 320 -14.59 2.53 9.85
N VAL A 321 -13.43 1.91 9.62
CA VAL A 321 -12.89 0.81 10.44
C VAL A 321 -11.67 1.35 11.19
N PRO A 322 -11.83 1.71 12.47
CA PRO A 322 -10.74 2.25 13.27
C PRO A 322 -9.67 1.18 13.53
N LEU A 323 -8.43 1.52 13.22
CA LEU A 323 -7.22 0.76 13.52
C LEU A 323 -6.32 1.45 14.54
N GLY A 324 -6.56 2.73 14.86
CA GLY A 324 -5.82 3.47 15.89
C GLY A 324 -6.61 4.68 16.43
N MET A 325 -6.02 5.41 17.37
CA MET A 325 -6.68 6.51 18.08
C MET A 325 -6.70 7.84 17.30
N GLY A 326 -5.91 7.96 16.24
CA GLY A 326 -5.86 9.19 15.45
C GLY A 326 -4.84 10.21 15.96
N GLU A 327 -3.77 9.75 16.62
CA GLU A 327 -2.82 10.64 17.32
C GLU A 327 -1.69 11.14 16.40
N VAL A 328 -0.86 12.03 16.95
CA VAL A 328 0.37 12.51 16.31
C VAL A 328 1.49 11.47 16.49
N GLU A 329 1.37 10.37 15.75
CA GLU A 329 2.21 9.17 15.90
C GLU A 329 2.58 8.56 14.55
N GLY A 330 3.49 7.61 14.52
CA GLY A 330 3.77 6.82 13.34
C GLY A 330 2.72 5.74 13.09
N ASP A 331 2.55 5.35 11.83
CA ASP A 331 1.68 4.27 11.42
C ASP A 331 2.29 3.37 10.34
N MET A 332 1.81 2.13 10.29
CA MET A 332 2.36 1.06 9.46
C MET A 332 2.22 1.34 7.96
N ASN A 333 1.14 2.02 7.57
CA ASN A 333 0.87 2.36 6.18
C ASN A 333 1.89 3.38 5.69
N ALA A 334 2.10 4.46 6.44
CA ALA A 334 3.09 5.47 6.12
C ALA A 334 4.53 4.93 6.19
N GLY A 335 4.86 4.10 7.19
CA GLY A 335 6.16 3.43 7.27
C GLY A 335 6.47 2.57 6.04
N THR A 336 5.49 1.79 5.57
CA THR A 336 5.63 1.00 4.35
C THR A 336 5.87 1.89 3.13
N GLN A 337 5.14 2.99 3.03
CA GLN A 337 5.27 3.91 1.92
C GLN A 337 6.61 4.64 1.90
N ALA A 338 7.15 5.02 3.06
CA ALA A 338 8.49 5.61 3.18
C ALA A 338 9.57 4.66 2.65
N ILE A 339 9.51 3.37 3.02
CA ILE A 339 10.40 2.34 2.50
C ILE A 339 10.28 2.25 0.98
N LEU A 340 9.07 2.12 0.44
CA LEU A 340 8.87 2.03 -1.01
C LEU A 340 9.36 3.26 -1.76
N ILE A 341 9.13 4.47 -1.23
CA ILE A 341 9.66 5.72 -1.80
C ILE A 341 11.18 5.61 -1.93
N ARG A 342 11.87 5.28 -0.85
CA ARG A 342 13.33 5.21 -0.83
C ARG A 342 13.85 4.28 -1.92
N TYR A 343 13.34 3.05 -2.00
CA TYR A 343 13.82 2.07 -2.98
C TYR A 343 13.46 2.46 -4.42
N SER A 344 12.27 3.02 -4.67
CA SER A 344 11.90 3.52 -5.99
C SER A 344 12.76 4.72 -6.43
N LEU A 345 13.18 5.59 -5.52
CA LEU A 345 14.11 6.69 -5.86
C LEU A 345 15.49 6.15 -6.31
N ARG A 346 15.98 5.06 -5.69
CA ARG A 346 17.21 4.40 -6.14
C ARG A 346 17.05 3.74 -7.49
N GLU A 347 15.93 3.04 -7.70
CA GLU A 347 15.59 2.42 -8.99
C GLU A 347 15.55 3.46 -10.11
N LEU A 348 14.82 4.55 -9.91
CA LEU A 348 14.74 5.67 -10.86
C LEU A 348 16.11 6.29 -11.17
N GLY A 349 17.01 6.29 -10.18
CA GLY A 349 18.39 6.77 -10.32
C GLY A 349 19.36 5.82 -11.02
N GLY A 350 18.93 4.59 -11.35
CA GLY A 350 19.83 3.54 -11.80
C GLY A 350 20.93 3.23 -10.77
N LEU A 351 20.64 3.44 -9.48
CA LEU A 351 21.58 3.19 -8.39
C LEU A 351 21.46 1.75 -7.93
N PRO A 352 22.58 1.11 -7.50
CA PRO A 352 22.53 -0.23 -6.96
C PRO A 352 21.65 -0.27 -5.71
N GLU A 353 20.94 -1.38 -5.55
CA GLU A 353 20.20 -1.66 -4.34
C GLU A 353 21.16 -1.72 -3.14
N ARG A 354 20.77 -1.06 -2.05
CA ARG A 354 21.48 -1.09 -0.76
C ARG A 354 20.45 -1.13 0.34
N HIS A 355 20.56 -2.08 1.27
CA HIS A 355 19.66 -2.11 2.43
C HIS A 355 19.92 -0.91 3.35
N LEU A 356 18.89 -0.50 4.09
CA LEU A 356 19.03 0.54 5.10
C LEU A 356 19.92 0.02 6.24
N PRO A 357 20.96 0.77 6.66
CA PRO A 357 21.90 0.30 7.69
C PRO A 357 21.22 0.08 9.05
N TYR A 358 20.14 0.82 9.32
CA TYR A 358 19.34 0.73 10.54
C TYR A 358 18.59 -0.60 10.67
N ALA A 359 18.24 -1.25 9.55
CA ALA A 359 17.35 -2.42 9.58
C ALA A 359 17.92 -3.56 10.42
N GLU A 360 19.17 -3.96 10.20
CA GLU A 360 19.80 -4.99 11.00
C GLU A 360 20.19 -4.47 12.39
N ALA A 361 20.73 -3.25 12.46
CA ALA A 361 21.25 -2.66 13.70
C ALA A 361 20.17 -2.47 14.78
N GLU A 362 18.95 -2.10 14.38
CA GLU A 362 17.84 -1.83 15.30
C GLU A 362 16.93 -3.06 15.51
N LEU A 363 16.75 -3.94 14.51
CA LEU A 363 15.93 -5.15 14.67
C LEU A 363 16.66 -6.25 15.43
N LEU A 364 17.96 -6.44 15.19
CA LEU A 364 18.71 -7.55 15.77
C LEU A 364 18.65 -7.55 17.32
N PRO A 365 18.82 -6.43 18.04
CA PRO A 365 18.71 -6.44 19.50
C PRO A 365 17.32 -6.83 20.04
N LEU A 366 16.26 -6.61 19.26
CA LEU A 366 14.87 -6.83 19.66
C LEU A 366 14.35 -8.21 19.24
N TRP A 367 14.85 -8.74 18.13
CA TRP A 367 14.41 -10.00 17.53
C TRP A 367 15.45 -11.11 17.50
N ALA A 368 16.70 -10.83 17.88
CA ALA A 368 17.56 -11.91 18.35
C ALA A 368 16.81 -12.53 19.52
N ASP A 369 16.27 -13.73 19.30
CA ASP A 369 15.71 -14.54 20.36
C ASP A 369 16.68 -14.43 21.53
N ALA A 370 16.17 -14.14 22.73
CA ALA A 370 16.95 -14.11 23.95
C ALA A 370 17.48 -15.53 24.27
N LYS A 371 18.30 -16.09 23.40
CA LYS A 371 19.33 -17.07 23.68
C LYS A 371 20.63 -16.33 23.95
N ARG A 372 20.58 -15.40 24.91
CA ARG A 372 21.52 -15.48 26.03
C ARG A 372 20.79 -16.17 27.16
N ILE A 373 20.56 -17.47 26.98
CA ILE A 373 20.54 -18.37 28.12
C ILE A 373 21.95 -18.26 28.69
N GLY A 374 22.05 -17.84 29.93
CA GLY A 374 23.29 -17.76 30.69
C GLY A 374 24.03 -19.10 30.75
N GLU A 375 25.23 -19.14 31.30
CA GLU A 375 25.44 -18.70 32.69
C GLU A 375 24.41 -19.30 33.65
#